data_AF-A0A2E2TP96-F1
#
_entry.id   AF-A0A2E2TP96-F1
#
_cell.length_a   1.000
_cell.length_b   1.000
_cell.length_c   1.000
_cell.angle_alpha   90.00
_cell.angle_beta   90.00
_cell.angle_gamma   90.00
#
_symmetry.space_group_name_H-M   'P 1'
#
loop_
_entity.id
_entity.type
_entity.pdbx_description
1 polymer ?
#
loop_
_entity_poly.entity_id
_entity_poly.type
_entity_poly.pdbx_seq_one_letter_code
_entity_poly.pdbx_strand_id
1 'polypeptide(L)'
;MNNLSIVRTGYVVGGLSVAFFVLCMIWGVILSDPTLKELHLNILKIAYPGFAMSITGFVIGVIESFIYGWIFGALFAWLCRVACVSRGNE
;
A
#
# COMPACT_ATOMS: atom_id res chain seq x y z
N MET A 1 1.55 -13.23 26.63
CA MET A 1 1.66 -13.55 25.20
C MET A 1 0.96 -12.48 24.40
N ASN A 2 1.73 -11.68 23.66
CA ASN A 2 1.24 -10.50 22.93
C ASN A 2 0.19 -10.90 21.90
N ASN A 3 -1.04 -10.49 22.16
CA ASN A 3 -2.21 -10.66 21.30
C ASN A 3 -2.08 -9.72 20.10
N LEU A 4 -1.14 -10.02 19.21
CA LEU A 4 -0.87 -9.23 18.02
C LEU A 4 -2.02 -9.47 17.05
N SER A 5 -3.11 -8.73 17.27
CA SER A 5 -4.33 -8.82 16.48
C SER A 5 -3.99 -8.50 15.03
N ILE A 6 -4.11 -9.51 14.17
CA ILE A 6 -3.98 -9.43 12.71
C ILE A 6 -4.70 -8.19 12.15
N VAL A 7 -5.84 -7.85 12.75
CA VAL A 7 -6.68 -6.72 12.38
C VAL A 7 -5.99 -5.39 12.69
N ARG A 8 -5.33 -5.25 13.85
CA ARG A 8 -4.60 -4.04 14.22
C ARG A 8 -3.38 -3.81 13.32
N THR A 9 -2.66 -4.87 12.98
CA THR A 9 -1.53 -4.78 12.03
C THR A 9 -2.00 -4.43 10.63
N GLY A 10 -3.12 -5.02 10.17
CA GLY A 10 -3.76 -4.67 8.91
C GLY A 10 -4.17 -3.19 8.82
N TYR A 11 -4.76 -2.63 9.88
CA TYR A 11 -5.11 -1.20 9.93
C TYR A 11 -3.89 -0.28 9.87
N VAL A 12 -2.80 -0.60 10.58
CA VAL A 12 -1.58 0.23 10.59
C VAL A 12 -0.90 0.20 9.22
N VAL A 13 -0.74 -0.98 8.62
CA VAL A 13 -0.10 -1.14 7.31
C VAL A 13 -0.98 -0.54 6.20
N GLY A 14 -2.30 -0.75 6.26
CA GLY A 14 -3.26 -0.11 5.36
C GLY A 14 -3.20 1.42 5.44
N GLY A 15 -3.18 1.98 6.64
CA GLY A 15 -3.02 3.42 6.84
C GLY A 15 -1.68 3.97 6.33
N LEU A 16 -0.58 3.25 6.56
CA LEU A 16 0.73 3.60 6.04
C LEU A 16 0.76 3.59 4.50
N SER A 17 0.16 2.58 3.86
CA SER A 17 0.06 2.50 2.40
C SER A 17 -0.75 3.66 1.81
N VAL A 18 -1.86 4.05 2.45
CA VAL A 18 -2.63 5.22 2.00
C VAL A 18 -1.80 6.51 2.15
N ALA A 19 -1.09 6.68 3.27
CA ALA A 19 -0.21 7.83 3.46
C ALA A 19 0.90 7.87 2.40
N PHE A 20 1.48 6.72 2.06
CA PHE A 20 2.50 6.60 1.02
C PHE A 20 1.94 6.93 -0.37
N PHE A 21 0.72 6.50 -0.68
CA PHE A 21 0.02 6.86 -1.91
C PHE A 21 -0.22 8.38 -2.02
N VAL A 22 -0.66 9.03 -0.93
CA VAL A 22 -0.84 10.49 -0.89
C VAL A 22 0.49 11.21 -1.08
N LEU A 23 1.57 10.75 -0.43
CA LEU A 23 2.91 11.30 -0.63
C LEU A 23 3.39 11.13 -2.07
N CYS A 24 3.15 9.97 -2.70
CA CYS A 24 3.46 9.76 -4.12
C CYS A 24 2.71 10.74 -5.03
N MET A 25 1.43 10.99 -4.75
CA MET A 25 0.63 11.96 -5.52
C MET A 25 1.15 13.40 -5.35
N ILE A 26 1.49 13.80 -4.13
CA ILE A 26 2.12 15.11 -3.85
C ILE A 26 3.46 15.22 -4.58
N TRP A 27 4.26 14.14 -4.58
CA TRP A 27 5.51 14.08 -5.31
C TRP A 27 5.29 14.22 -6.82
N GLY A 28 4.29 13.57 -7.40
CA GLY A 28 3.91 13.76 -8.80
C GLY A 28 3.52 15.20 -9.17
N VAL A 29 3.01 15.98 -8.20
CA VAL A 29 2.68 17.41 -8.38
C VAL A 29 3.91 18.30 -8.21
N ILE A 30 4.84 17.97 -7.29
CA ILE A 30 6.07 18.74 -7.06
C ILE A 30 7.09 18.54 -8.18
N LEU A 31 7.05 17.38 -8.87
CA LEU A 31 7.92 17.06 -10.00
C LEU A 31 7.62 17.97 -11.20
N SER A 32 8.55 18.90 -11.45
CA SER A 32 8.50 19.82 -12.59
C SER A 32 9.14 19.24 -13.86
N ASP A 33 9.93 18.18 -13.74
CA ASP A 33 10.57 17.50 -14.88
C ASP A 33 9.56 16.66 -15.68
N PRO A 34 9.38 16.91 -16.99
CA PRO A 34 8.36 16.27 -17.80
C PRO A 34 8.62 14.76 -18.01
N THR A 35 9.89 14.37 -18.14
CA THR A 35 10.30 12.96 -18.28
C THR A 35 10.02 12.16 -17.01
N LEU A 36 10.29 12.74 -15.84
CA LEU A 36 10.08 12.08 -14.56
C LEU A 36 8.60 11.96 -14.22
N LYS A 37 7.80 12.97 -14.61
CA LYS A 37 6.35 12.96 -14.49
C LYS A 37 5.70 11.87 -15.36
N GLU A 38 6.12 11.74 -16.62
CA GLU A 38 5.65 10.66 -17.50
C GLU A 38 6.00 9.27 -16.94
N LEU A 39 7.22 9.10 -16.41
CA LEU A 39 7.62 7.84 -15.78
C LEU A 39 6.75 7.53 -14.56
N HIS A 40 6.52 8.53 -13.70
CA HIS A 40 5.67 8.40 -12.52
C HIS A 40 4.23 8.00 -12.89
N LEU A 41 3.63 8.65 -13.89
CA LEU A 41 2.29 8.32 -14.36
C LEU A 41 2.20 6.91 -14.98
N ASN A 42 3.23 6.49 -15.73
CA ASN A 42 3.28 5.15 -16.29
C ASN A 42 3.39 4.08 -15.19
N ILE A 43 4.21 4.32 -14.16
CA ILE A 43 4.32 3.43 -13.00
C ILE A 43 2.98 3.34 -12.26
N LEU A 44 2.29 4.47 -12.06
CA LEU A 44 0.97 4.45 -11.42
C LEU A 44 -0.05 3.69 -12.26
N LYS A 45 -0.08 3.86 -13.59
CA LYS A 45 -0.94 3.08 -14.48
C LYS A 45 -0.65 1.58 -14.44
N ILE A 46 0.61 1.19 -14.29
CA ILE A 46 1.01 -0.23 -14.18
C ILE A 46 0.60 -0.82 -12.81
N ALA A 47 0.82 -0.06 -11.74
CA ALA A 47 0.61 -0.54 -10.37
C ALA A 47 -0.87 -0.48 -9.96
N TYR A 48 -1.60 0.50 -10.50
CA TYR A 48 -3.01 0.76 -10.24
C TYR A 48 -3.73 0.77 -11.58
N PRO A 49 -4.25 -0.38 -12.05
CA PRO A 49 -4.90 -0.47 -13.36
C PRO A 49 -6.15 0.43 -13.45
N GLY A 50 -6.73 0.83 -12.31
CA GLY A 50 -7.82 1.80 -12.24
C GLY A 50 -7.39 3.27 -12.17
N PHE A 51 -6.08 3.56 -12.13
CA PHE A 51 -5.57 4.92 -12.05
C PHE A 51 -5.63 5.63 -13.41
N ALA A 52 -6.43 6.69 -13.45
CA ALA A 52 -6.53 7.63 -14.55
C ALA A 52 -6.18 9.04 -14.05
N MET A 53 -5.71 9.91 -14.96
CA MET A 53 -5.56 11.36 -14.74
C MET A 53 -6.94 12.04 -14.64
N SER A 54 -7.76 11.57 -13.72
CA SER A 54 -9.11 12.04 -13.44
C SER A 54 -9.42 11.80 -11.97
N ILE A 55 -10.34 12.57 -11.42
CA ILE A 55 -10.73 12.52 -10.00
C ILE A 55 -11.15 11.08 -9.60
N THR A 56 -11.80 10.37 -10.52
CA THR A 56 -12.18 8.97 -10.37
C THR A 56 -10.96 8.05 -10.20
N GLY A 57 -9.91 8.26 -10.99
CA GLY A 57 -8.67 7.48 -10.91
C GLY A 57 -7.92 7.68 -9.59
N PHE A 58 -7.99 8.89 -9.03
CA PHE A 58 -7.46 9.16 -7.69
C PHE A 58 -8.22 8.39 -6.60
N VAL A 59 -9.56 8.41 -6.62
CA VAL A 59 -10.38 7.68 -5.65
C VAL A 59 -10.13 6.17 -5.73
N ILE A 60 -10.05 5.62 -6.94
CA ILE A 60 -9.75 4.21 -7.15
C ILE A 60 -8.35 3.88 -6.62
N GLY A 61 -7.33 4.71 -6.91
CA GLY A 61 -5.97 4.52 -6.40
C GLY A 61 -5.89 4.54 -4.86
N VAL A 62 -6.65 5.41 -4.19
CA VAL A 62 -6.74 5.42 -2.71
C VAL A 62 -7.36 4.12 -2.18
N ILE A 63 -8.43 3.63 -2.82
CA ILE A 63 -9.09 2.39 -2.42
C ILE A 63 -8.16 1.19 -2.65
N GLU A 64 -7.54 1.11 -3.83
CA GLU A 64 -6.60 0.03 -4.15
C GLU A 64 -5.39 0.05 -3.21
N SER A 65 -4.79 1.21 -2.93
CA SER A 65 -3.66 1.31 -2.00
C SER A 65 -4.02 0.89 -0.57
N PHE A 66 -5.24 1.19 -0.11
CA PHE A 66 -5.74 0.67 1.16
C PHE A 66 -5.89 -0.86 1.15
N ILE A 67 -6.47 -1.42 0.08
CA ILE A 67 -6.64 -2.87 -0.07
C ILE A 67 -5.28 -3.57 -0.13
N TYR A 68 -4.34 -3.05 -0.91
CA TYR A 68 -2.99 -3.59 -1.00
C TYR A 68 -2.27 -3.53 0.34
N GLY A 69 -2.31 -2.39 1.03
CA GLY A 69 -1.72 -2.26 2.37
C GLY A 69 -2.35 -3.20 3.38
N TRP A 70 -3.67 -3.39 3.32
CA TRP A 70 -4.37 -4.34 4.19
C TRP A 70 -3.98 -5.79 3.91
N ILE A 71 -3.96 -6.20 2.64
CA ILE A 71 -3.54 -7.55 2.22
C ILE A 71 -2.11 -7.79 2.66
N PHE A 72 -1.21 -6.82 2.45
CA PHE A 72 0.19 -6.93 2.86
C PHE A 72 0.33 -7.04 4.39
N GLY A 73 -0.44 -6.26 5.15
CA GLY A 73 -0.45 -6.33 6.62
C GLY A 73 -1.02 -7.65 7.16
N ALA A 74 -2.08 -8.16 6.54
CA ALA A 74 -2.66 -9.46 6.88
C ALA A 74 -1.71 -10.60 6.51
N LEU A 75 -1.08 -10.55 5.34
CA LEU A 75 -0.08 -11.51 4.89
C LEU A 75 1.14 -11.49 5.82
N PHE A 76 1.65 -10.31 6.18
CA PHE A 76 2.79 -10.17 7.10
C PHE A 76 2.47 -10.74 8.48
N ALA A 77 1.29 -10.45 9.02
CA ALA A 77 0.87 -10.98 10.31
C ALA A 77 0.61 -12.50 10.25
N TRP A 78 0.11 -13.02 9.13
CA TRP A 78 0.00 -14.47 8.89
C TRP A 78 1.37 -15.13 8.79
N LEU A 79 2.32 -14.52 8.05
CA LEU A 79 3.69 -15.00 7.91
C LEU A 79 4.40 -15.01 9.26
N CYS A 80 4.25 -13.95 10.05
CA CYS A 80 4.74 -13.91 11.44
C CYS A 80 4.09 -15.00 12.28
N ARG A 81 2.81 -15.29 12.11
CA ARG A 81 2.18 -16.41 12.84
C ARG A 81 2.78 -17.75 12.43
N VAL A 82 2.96 -18.02 11.14
CA VAL A 82 3.56 -19.29 10.64
C VAL A 82 5.02 -19.41 11.06
N ALA A 83 5.83 -18.37 10.85
CA ALA A 83 7.26 -18.36 11.16
C ALA A 83 7.54 -18.34 12.68
N CYS A 84 6.77 -17.61 13.47
CA CYS A 84 6.92 -17.58 14.93
C CYS A 84 6.32 -18.81 15.63
N VAL A 85 5.24 -19.41 15.10
CA VAL A 85 4.71 -20.69 15.63
C VAL A 85 5.62 -21.87 15.27
N SER A 86 6.37 -21.80 14.17
CA SER A 86 7.35 -22.84 13.82
C SER A 86 8.54 -22.93 14.79
N ARG A 87 8.66 -22.02 15.77
CA ARG A 87 9.74 -22.00 16.77
C ARG A 87 9.29 -22.39 18.19
N GLY A 88 8.14 -23.06 18.32
CA GLY A 88 7.58 -23.50 19.60
C GLY A 88 7.33 -25.01 19.71
N ASN A 89 7.87 -25.81 18.79
CA ASN A 89 7.77 -27.28 18.86
C ASN A 89 9.14 -27.94 18.60
N GLU A 90 10.14 -27.46 19.34
CA GLU A 90 11.25 -28.30 19.85
C GLU A 90 11.22 -28.24 21.38
#